data_AF-F3GG37-F1
#
_entry.id   AF-F3GG37-F1
#
_cell.length_a   1.000
_cell.length_b   1.000
_cell.length_c   1.000
_cell.angle_alpha   90.00
_cell.angle_beta   90.00
_cell.angle_gamma   90.00
#
_symmetry.space_group_name_H-M   'P 1'
#
loop_
_entity.id
_entity.type
_entity.pdbx_description
1 polymer ?
#
loop_
_entity_poly.entity_id
_entity_poly.type
_entity_poly.pdbx_seq_one_letter_code
_entity_poly.pdbx_strand_id
1 'polypeptide(L)'
;MSTRLRLSLALLTTLVLSACDDAPRFTHAEPGEALSGGSATVRKSDQNAFSMPSANLAPVRRLDFSVGNSFFRSPWVIAPSTTTARDGLGPLFNTNACQNC
;
A
#
# COMPACT_ATOMS: atom_id res chain seq x y z
N MET A 1 49.26 -28.06 -23.67
CA MET A 1 49.17 -27.21 -22.45
C MET A 1 48.02 -26.20 -22.51
N SER A 2 47.85 -25.45 -23.62
CA SER A 2 46.90 -24.32 -23.71
C SER A 2 45.40 -24.69 -23.61
N THR A 3 44.97 -25.81 -24.19
CA THR A 3 43.54 -26.22 -24.17
C THR A 3 43.05 -26.65 -22.79
N ARG A 4 43.89 -27.35 -22.01
CA ARG A 4 43.57 -27.75 -20.63
C ARG A 4 43.47 -26.53 -19.71
N LEU A 5 44.37 -25.56 -19.87
CA LEU A 5 44.34 -24.31 -19.11
C LEU A 5 43.09 -23.46 -19.41
N ARG A 6 42.66 -23.39 -20.68
CA ARG A 6 41.42 -22.70 -21.08
C ARG A 6 40.17 -23.37 -20.53
N LEU A 7 40.12 -24.71 -20.54
CA LEU A 7 39.03 -25.48 -19.93
C LEU A 7 38.96 -25.28 -18.41
N SER A 8 40.11 -25.29 -17.73
CA SER A 8 40.18 -25.01 -16.29
C SER A 8 39.73 -23.60 -15.95
N LEU A 9 40.14 -22.59 -16.73
CA LEU A 9 39.74 -21.20 -16.52
C LEU A 9 38.24 -21.01 -16.74
N ALA A 10 37.68 -21.62 -17.79
CA ALA A 10 36.25 -21.58 -18.07
C ALA A 10 35.42 -22.24 -16.94
N LEU A 11 35.89 -23.37 -16.43
CA LEU A 11 35.24 -24.07 -15.31
C LEU A 11 35.30 -23.27 -14.00
N LEU A 12 36.42 -22.60 -13.73
CA LEU A 12 36.55 -21.70 -12.58
C LEU A 12 35.62 -20.48 -12.70
N THR A 13 35.49 -19.89 -13.89
CA THR A 13 34.59 -18.74 -14.09
C THR A 13 33.11 -19.10 -13.94
N THR A 14 32.67 -20.29 -14.37
CA THR A 14 31.28 -20.73 -14.19
C THR A 14 30.97 -21.08 -12.73
N LEU A 15 31.96 -21.63 -12.00
CA LEU A 15 31.82 -21.92 -10.57
C LEU A 15 31.68 -20.63 -9.74
N VAL A 16 32.43 -19.57 -10.09
CA VAL A 16 32.33 -18.26 -9.43
C VAL A 16 30.98 -17.58 -9.71
N LEU A 17 30.45 -17.66 -10.93
CA LEU A 17 29.16 -17.04 -11.28
C LEU A 17 27.94 -17.70 -10.61
N SER A 18 28.01 -19.00 -10.31
CA SER A 18 26.90 -19.74 -9.68
C SER A 18 26.86 -19.61 -8.15
N ALA A 19 27.95 -19.12 -7.53
CA ALA A 19 28.05 -18.93 -6.09
C ALA A 19 27.49 -17.58 -5.59
N CYS A 20 27.02 -16.71 -6.48
CA CYS A 20 26.54 -15.37 -6.12
C CYS A 20 25.05 -15.27 -5.77
N ASP A 21 24.30 -16.39 -5.69
CA ASP A 21 22.85 -16.37 -5.41
C ASP A 21 22.54 -16.60 -3.91
N ASP A 22 23.03 -15.68 -3.06
CA ASP A 22 22.70 -15.62 -1.62
C ASP A 22 21.55 -14.63 -1.35
N ALA A 23 20.76 -14.33 -2.38
CA ALA A 23 19.60 -13.47 -2.24
C ALA A 23 18.48 -14.19 -1.47
N PRO A 24 17.81 -13.53 -0.50
CA PRO A 24 16.68 -14.13 0.18
C PRO A 24 15.57 -14.49 -0.83
N ARG A 25 15.09 -15.73 -0.76
CA ARG A 25 13.99 -16.22 -1.59
C ARG A 25 12.66 -16.06 -0.85
N PHE A 26 11.83 -15.13 -1.31
CA PHE A 26 10.47 -14.91 -0.80
C PHE A 26 9.47 -15.84 -1.50
N THR A 27 9.49 -17.13 -1.18
CA THR A 27 8.57 -18.11 -1.79
C THR A 27 7.21 -18.18 -1.08
N HIS A 28 7.14 -17.70 0.16
CA HIS A 28 5.93 -17.65 0.97
C HIS A 28 5.92 -16.39 1.83
N ALA A 29 4.72 -15.91 2.14
CA ALA A 29 4.54 -14.81 3.07
C ALA A 29 4.87 -15.24 4.50
N GLU A 30 5.45 -14.33 5.28
CA GLU A 30 5.71 -14.54 6.70
C GLU A 30 4.40 -14.54 7.51
N PRO A 31 4.37 -15.20 8.69
CA PRO A 31 3.21 -15.14 9.58
C PRO A 31 2.84 -13.69 9.91
N GLY A 32 1.66 -13.26 9.48
CA GLY A 32 1.14 -11.90 9.75
C GLY A 32 1.48 -10.85 8.69
N GLU A 33 2.23 -11.18 7.63
CA GLU A 33 2.59 -10.22 6.57
C GLU A 33 1.36 -9.62 5.86
N ALA A 34 0.28 -10.41 5.75
CA ALA A 34 -1.00 -9.95 5.21
C ALA A 34 -1.75 -8.95 6.11
N LEU A 35 -1.25 -8.68 7.31
CA LEU A 35 -1.85 -7.79 8.32
C LEU A 35 -1.06 -6.48 8.43
N SER A 36 -1.13 -5.63 7.41
CA SER A 36 -0.40 -4.35 7.39
C SER A 36 -0.73 -3.41 8.56
N GLY A 37 -1.89 -3.59 9.20
CA GLY A 37 -2.30 -2.88 10.42
C GLY A 37 -2.19 -3.72 11.70
N GLY A 38 -1.53 -4.89 11.66
CA GLY A 38 -1.53 -5.86 12.76
C GLY A 38 -2.96 -6.26 13.16
N SER A 39 -3.25 -6.23 14.46
CA SER A 39 -4.59 -6.52 15.01
C SER A 39 -5.68 -5.53 14.56
N ALA A 40 -5.30 -4.38 14.01
CA ALA A 40 -6.21 -3.39 13.46
C ALA A 40 -6.49 -3.57 11.96
N THR A 41 -5.92 -4.58 11.31
CA THR A 41 -6.11 -4.82 9.87
C THR A 41 -7.59 -5.01 9.55
N VAL A 42 -8.10 -4.19 8.64
CA VAL A 42 -9.47 -4.30 8.12
C VAL A 42 -9.46 -5.19 6.89
N ARG A 43 -10.30 -6.23 6.88
CA ARG A 43 -10.47 -7.15 5.74
C ARG A 43 -11.59 -6.67 4.81
N LYS A 44 -11.47 -5.44 4.32
CA LYS A 44 -12.42 -4.82 3.38
C LYS A 44 -11.66 -4.24 2.21
N SER A 45 -12.07 -4.62 1.00
CA SER A 45 -11.39 -4.28 -0.25
C SER A 45 -12.30 -3.57 -1.25
N ASP A 46 -13.51 -3.20 -0.85
CA ASP A 46 -14.40 -2.35 -1.65
C ASP A 46 -14.13 -0.86 -1.39
N GLN A 47 -14.91 0.01 -2.03
CA GLN A 47 -14.86 1.48 -1.88
C GLN A 47 -14.89 1.99 -0.41
N ASN A 48 -15.31 1.18 0.55
CA ASN A 48 -15.33 1.50 1.98
C ASN A 48 -14.14 0.91 2.75
N ALA A 49 -13.07 0.45 2.08
CA ALA A 49 -11.87 -0.08 2.72
C ALA A 49 -11.32 0.87 3.81
N PHE A 50 -11.33 2.18 3.55
CA PHE A 50 -10.87 3.23 4.46
C PHE A 50 -11.97 3.82 5.36
N SER A 51 -13.21 3.37 5.23
CA SER A 51 -14.35 3.85 6.04
C SER A 51 -14.59 3.02 7.30
N MET A 52 -13.67 2.12 7.64
CA MET A 52 -13.74 1.30 8.84
C MET A 52 -12.82 1.88 9.92
N PRO A 53 -13.31 2.08 11.16
CA PRO A 53 -12.45 2.48 12.26
C PRO A 53 -11.48 1.34 12.61
N SER A 54 -10.32 1.70 13.15
CA SER A 54 -9.38 0.72 13.71
C SER A 54 -10.07 -0.14 14.79
N ALA A 55 -9.79 -1.44 14.80
CA ALA A 55 -10.42 -2.38 15.73
C ALA A 55 -10.18 -2.03 17.21
N ASN A 56 -9.00 -1.47 17.52
CA ASN A 56 -8.60 -1.03 18.85
C ASN A 56 -8.95 0.45 19.15
N LEU A 57 -9.74 1.11 18.31
CA LEU A 57 -10.14 2.50 18.54
C LEU A 57 -11.09 2.59 19.75
N ALA A 58 -10.71 3.40 20.74
CA ALA A 58 -11.52 3.66 21.93
C ALA A 58 -12.94 4.13 21.53
N PRO A 59 -14.00 3.67 22.22
CA PRO A 59 -15.37 4.00 21.86
C PRO A 59 -15.63 5.50 21.70
N VAL A 60 -15.05 6.32 22.58
CA VAL A 60 -15.18 7.79 22.53
C VAL A 60 -14.64 8.40 21.23
N ARG A 61 -13.56 7.84 20.67
CA ARG A 61 -12.95 8.32 19.42
C ARG A 61 -13.67 7.83 18.16
N ARG A 62 -14.62 6.91 18.29
CA ARG A 62 -15.42 6.43 17.14
C ARG A 62 -16.32 7.53 16.60
N LEU A 63 -16.79 8.45 17.45
CA LEU A 63 -17.55 9.61 17.02
C LEU A 63 -16.71 10.52 16.12
N ASP A 64 -15.50 10.87 16.55
CA ASP A 64 -14.57 11.66 15.74
C ASP A 64 -14.25 10.99 14.41
N PHE A 65 -14.02 9.67 14.43
CA PHE A 65 -13.84 8.89 13.21
C PHE A 65 -15.06 8.99 12.27
N SER A 66 -16.27 8.82 12.80
CA SER A 66 -17.49 8.91 11.99
C SER A 66 -17.70 10.30 11.40
N VAL A 67 -17.38 11.36 12.15
CA VAL A 67 -17.40 12.74 11.65
C VAL A 67 -16.39 12.90 10.51
N GLY A 68 -15.14 12.48 10.70
CA GLY A 68 -14.10 12.52 9.66
C GLY A 68 -14.47 11.71 8.41
N ASN A 69 -15.00 10.50 8.58
CA ASN A 69 -15.48 9.67 7.49
C ASN A 69 -16.64 10.33 6.74
N SER A 70 -17.50 11.10 7.40
CA SER A 70 -18.54 11.88 6.72
C SER A 70 -17.94 12.93 5.77
N PHE A 71 -16.88 13.62 6.17
CA PHE A 71 -16.15 14.54 5.29
C PHE A 71 -15.44 13.81 4.15
N PHE A 72 -14.79 12.68 4.44
CA PHE A 72 -14.07 11.84 3.46
C PHE A 72 -14.97 11.35 2.32
N ARG A 73 -16.24 11.06 2.63
CA ARG A 73 -17.24 10.55 1.69
C ARG A 73 -18.10 11.63 1.05
N SER A 74 -18.02 12.87 1.52
CA SER A 74 -18.85 13.95 1.01
C SER A 74 -18.39 14.37 -0.38
N PRO A 75 -19.31 14.51 -1.36
CA PRO A 75 -18.98 15.15 -2.62
C PRO A 75 -18.74 16.66 -2.40
N TRP A 76 -17.57 17.13 -2.83
CA TRP A 76 -17.11 18.52 -2.83
C TRP A 76 -17.31 19.15 -4.20
N VAL A 77 -17.37 20.48 -4.24
CA VAL A 77 -17.60 21.28 -5.45
C VAL A 77 -16.33 22.06 -5.77
N ILE A 78 -15.95 22.08 -7.05
CA ILE A 78 -14.82 22.86 -7.54
C ILE A 78 -15.19 24.35 -7.48
N ALA A 79 -14.25 25.18 -7.03
CA ALA A 79 -14.45 26.62 -7.04
C ALA A 79 -14.61 27.16 -8.48
N PRO A 80 -15.52 28.13 -8.73
CA PRO A 80 -16.40 28.79 -7.75
C PRO A 80 -17.64 27.95 -7.38
N SER A 81 -17.89 27.80 -6.08
CA SER A 81 -19.03 27.03 -5.54
C SER A 81 -20.19 27.91 -5.10
N THR A 82 -21.43 27.42 -5.26
CA THR A 82 -22.65 28.07 -4.73
C THR A 82 -22.92 27.73 -3.26
N THR A 83 -22.13 26.82 -2.67
CA THR A 83 -22.20 26.43 -1.26
C THR A 83 -20.84 26.57 -0.60
N THR A 84 -20.79 27.19 0.58
CA THR A 84 -19.57 27.34 1.37
C THR A 84 -19.18 26.07 2.14
N ALA A 85 -20.15 25.21 2.46
CA ALA A 85 -19.91 24.01 3.27
C ALA A 85 -19.17 22.90 2.52
N ARG A 86 -19.16 22.95 1.18
CA ARG A 86 -18.55 21.95 0.29
C ARG A 86 -17.66 22.59 -0.77
N ASP A 87 -17.26 23.83 -0.56
CA ASP A 87 -16.30 24.53 -1.40
C ASP A 87 -14.87 23.99 -1.18
N GLY A 88 -13.99 24.19 -2.14
CA GLY A 88 -12.55 23.93 -2.00
C GLY A 88 -12.04 22.62 -2.59
N LEU A 89 -12.80 21.96 -3.49
CA LEU A 89 -12.21 20.87 -4.28
C LEU A 89 -11.15 21.47 -5.23
N GLY A 90 -9.88 21.30 -4.88
CA GLY A 90 -8.75 21.82 -5.66
C GLY A 90 -8.59 21.13 -7.02
N PRO A 91 -7.83 21.72 -7.95
CA PRO A 91 -7.73 21.25 -9.34
C PRO A 91 -7.02 19.90 -9.51
N LEU A 92 -6.45 19.34 -8.44
CA LEU A 92 -5.65 18.12 -8.45
C LEU A 92 -6.44 16.85 -8.09
N PHE A 93 -7.72 16.99 -7.74
CA PHE A 93 -8.57 15.84 -7.44
C PHE A 93 -9.12 15.23 -8.73
N ASN A 94 -8.96 13.91 -8.87
CA ASN A 94 -9.49 13.15 -10.01
C ASN A 94 -11.01 12.91 -9.93
N THR A 95 -11.62 13.19 -8.77
CA THR A 95 -13.02 12.91 -8.46
C THR A 95 -13.49 13.82 -7.33
N ASN A 96 -14.80 13.92 -7.15
CA ASN A 96 -15.43 14.88 -6.25
C ASN A 96 -15.46 14.47 -4.77
N ALA A 97 -14.94 13.30 -4.37
CA ALA A 97 -14.80 12.93 -2.97
C ALA A 97 -13.51 12.13 -2.75
N CYS A 98 -12.93 12.23 -1.55
CA CYS A 98 -11.69 11.53 -1.21
C CYS A 98 -11.84 9.99 -1.31
N GLN A 99 -13.04 9.47 -0.97
CA GLN A 99 -13.36 8.04 -1.06
C GLN A 99 -13.39 7.49 -2.50
N ASN A 100 -13.56 8.35 -3.50
CA ASN A 100 -13.83 7.91 -4.86
C ASN A 100 -12.55 7.62 -5.67
N CYS A 101 -11.36 7.87 -5.12
CA CYS A 101 -10.06 7.54 -5.70
C CYS A 101 -9.62 6.13 -5.26
#